data_AF-A0AAD9NK75-F1
#
_entry.id   AF-A0AAD9NK75-F1
#
_cell.length_a   1.000
_cell.length_b   1.000
_cell.length_c   1.000
_cell.angle_alpha   90.00
_cell.angle_beta   90.00
_cell.angle_gamma   90.00
#
_symmetry.space_group_name_H-M   'P 1'
#
loop_
_entity.id
_entity.type
_entity.pdbx_description
1 polymer ?
#
loop_
_entity_poly.entity_id
_entity_poly.type
_entity_poly.pdbx_seq_one_letter_code
_entity_poly.pdbx_strand_id
1 'polypeptide(L)'
;MLLPELQALLPNCSLKTNAEGIELKGPAEAVTQAKLHISEQVFRFKIRTIEGNSQRVRLLQSDKSQQQVQELFLKAGIQAVLSVRDDQLWLTAADDEQKSQASRVLERNIQRNEIPVDDFHQEFLQSAQWKEFIKDLERNYNVTVERETSSVVIDALGDCSEDLLKQVRDKLEDNAQQSNDILLTEEQWELLKTYHQTEVEDIGRKKTG
;
A
#
# COMPACT_ATOMS: atom_id res chain seq x y z
N MET A 1 -4.70 0.06 -27.79
CA MET A 1 -4.16 -0.52 -29.05
C MET A 1 -2.81 -1.16 -28.75
N LEU A 2 -2.69 -2.47 -29.00
CA LEU A 2 -1.46 -3.22 -28.72
C LEU A 2 -0.44 -2.97 -29.84
N LEU A 3 0.86 -2.97 -29.53
CA LEU A 3 1.97 -2.83 -30.51
C LEU A 3 1.80 -3.69 -31.79
N PRO A 4 1.27 -4.93 -31.74
CA PRO A 4 1.01 -5.74 -32.93
C PRO A 4 -0.04 -5.15 -33.88
N GLU A 5 -1.07 -4.48 -33.35
CA GLU A 5 -2.10 -3.82 -34.17
C GLU A 5 -1.49 -2.63 -34.94
N LEU A 6 -0.61 -1.90 -34.27
CA LEU A 6 0.11 -0.77 -34.86
C LEU A 6 1.12 -1.24 -35.92
N GLN A 7 1.77 -2.39 -35.70
CA GLN A 7 2.66 -3.04 -36.67
C GLN A 7 1.89 -3.58 -37.89
N ALA A 8 0.66 -4.08 -37.70
CA ALA A 8 -0.20 -4.56 -38.79
C ALA A 8 -0.69 -3.43 -39.71
N LEU A 9 -0.89 -2.23 -39.16
CA LEU A 9 -1.27 -1.03 -39.91
C LEU A 9 -0.10 -0.41 -40.68
N LEU A 10 1.14 -0.86 -40.43
CA LEU A 10 2.37 -0.31 -40.99
C LEU A 10 3.25 -1.41 -41.62
N PRO A 11 2.78 -2.11 -42.67
CA PRO A 11 3.46 -3.29 -43.21
C PRO A 11 4.86 -2.99 -43.78
N ASN A 12 5.14 -1.74 -44.16
CA ASN A 12 6.43 -1.29 -44.70
C ASN A 12 7.30 -0.55 -43.66
N CYS A 13 6.90 -0.53 -42.38
CA CYS A 13 7.69 0.08 -41.31
C CYS A 13 7.87 -0.93 -40.19
N SER A 14 9.12 -1.22 -39.83
CA SER A 14 9.40 -1.94 -38.59
C SER A 14 9.30 -0.99 -37.41
N LEU A 15 8.65 -1.45 -36.34
CA LEU A 15 8.50 -0.75 -35.08
C LEU A 15 9.23 -1.53 -33.98
N LYS A 16 10.08 -0.84 -33.24
CA LYS A 16 10.72 -1.35 -32.01
C LYS A 16 10.48 -0.38 -30.87
N THR A 17 10.18 -0.89 -29.69
CA THR A 17 10.10 -0.09 -28.47
C THR A 17 11.35 -0.29 -27.65
N ASN A 18 11.87 0.79 -27.08
CA ASN A 18 12.94 0.76 -26.08
C ASN A 18 12.53 1.62 -24.86
N ALA A 19 13.41 1.76 -23.88
CA ALA A 19 13.14 2.54 -22.67
C ALA A 19 12.90 4.04 -22.94
N GLU A 20 13.39 4.57 -24.07
CA GLU A 20 13.32 5.99 -24.44
C GLU A 20 12.18 6.31 -25.41
N GLY A 21 11.53 5.29 -25.99
CA GLY A 21 10.38 5.47 -26.87
C GLY A 21 10.27 4.45 -27.99
N ILE A 22 9.86 4.94 -29.17
CA ILE A 22 9.55 4.12 -30.34
C ILE A 22 10.57 4.41 -31.44
N GLU A 23 11.29 3.37 -31.87
CA GLU A 23 12.17 3.39 -33.03
C GLU A 23 11.40 2.88 -34.27
N LEU A 24 11.39 3.69 -35.33
CA LEU A 24 10.73 3.38 -36.60
C LEU A 24 11.78 3.25 -37.71
N LYS A 25 11.78 2.13 -38.43
CA LYS A 25 12.65 1.94 -39.62
C LYS A 25 11.86 1.47 -40.82
N GLY A 26 12.05 2.15 -41.94
CA GLY A 26 11.43 1.83 -43.23
C GLY A 26 11.66 2.97 -44.24
N PRO A 27 10.97 2.93 -45.39
CA PRO A 27 10.95 4.04 -46.34
C PRO A 27 10.47 5.35 -45.68
N ALA A 28 10.99 6.49 -46.13
CA ALA A 28 10.71 7.80 -45.53
C ALA A 28 9.20 8.10 -45.42
N GLU A 29 8.43 7.75 -46.46
CA GLU A 29 6.97 7.91 -46.49
C GLU A 29 6.29 7.02 -45.43
N ALA A 30 6.68 5.75 -45.33
CA ALA A 30 6.13 4.81 -44.35
C ALA A 30 6.42 5.24 -42.90
N VAL A 31 7.65 5.71 -42.63
CA VAL A 31 8.02 6.26 -41.32
C VAL A 31 7.21 7.52 -41.01
N THR A 32 6.97 8.39 -42.00
CA THR A 32 6.18 9.62 -41.82
C THR A 32 4.73 9.30 -41.49
N GLN A 33 4.11 8.37 -42.22
CA GLN A 33 2.75 7.89 -41.94
C GLN A 33 2.65 7.24 -40.55
N ALA A 34 3.64 6.41 -40.18
CA ALA A 34 3.73 5.80 -38.86
C ALA A 34 3.78 6.84 -37.73
N LYS A 35 4.61 7.88 -37.89
CA LYS A 35 4.70 8.99 -36.93
C LYS A 35 3.38 9.71 -36.79
N LEU A 36 2.75 10.09 -37.91
CA LEU A 36 1.45 10.77 -37.91
C LEU A 36 0.41 9.95 -37.14
N HIS A 37 0.32 8.65 -37.46
CA HIS A 37 -0.64 7.77 -36.81
C HIS A 37 -0.40 7.62 -35.31
N ILE A 38 0.85 7.40 -34.88
CA ILE A 38 1.20 7.32 -33.46
C ILE A 38 0.88 8.65 -32.76
N SER A 39 1.23 9.79 -33.37
CA SER A 39 0.94 11.11 -32.81
C SER A 39 -0.56 11.38 -32.67
N GLU A 40 -1.37 11.02 -33.66
CA GLU A 40 -2.83 11.12 -33.59
C GLU A 40 -3.42 10.28 -32.46
N GLN A 41 -2.86 9.09 -32.22
CA GLN A 41 -3.30 8.19 -31.15
C GLN A 41 -2.90 8.72 -29.78
N VAL A 42 -1.65 9.16 -29.63
CA VAL A 42 -1.16 9.78 -28.40
C VAL A 42 -1.95 11.04 -28.06
N PHE A 43 -2.34 11.83 -29.08
CA PHE A 43 -3.16 13.03 -28.88
C PHE A 43 -4.56 12.72 -28.32
N ARG A 44 -5.09 11.52 -28.57
CA ARG A 44 -6.39 11.09 -28.03
C ARG A 44 -6.30 10.68 -26.57
N PHE A 45 -5.11 10.29 -26.11
CA PHE A 45 -4.94 9.81 -24.74
C PHE A 45 -5.35 10.87 -23.73
N LYS A 46 -6.03 10.40 -22.69
CA LYS A 46 -6.52 11.24 -21.61
C LYS A 46 -5.74 10.93 -20.36
N ILE A 47 -5.19 11.98 -19.79
CA ILE A 47 -4.37 11.92 -18.60
C ILE A 47 -5.14 12.57 -17.45
N ARG A 48 -5.14 11.92 -16.29
CA ARG A 48 -5.67 12.46 -15.04
C ARG A 48 -4.71 12.14 -13.91
N THR A 49 -4.41 13.15 -13.10
CA THR A 49 -3.83 12.94 -11.79
C THR A 49 -4.91 12.43 -10.83
N ILE A 50 -4.62 11.33 -10.15
CA ILE A 50 -5.45 10.80 -9.08
C ILE A 50 -4.94 11.43 -7.79
N GLU A 51 -5.79 12.26 -7.18
CA GLU A 51 -5.54 12.73 -5.83
C GLU A 51 -5.56 11.54 -4.87
N GLY A 52 -4.49 11.39 -4.10
CA GLY A 52 -4.33 10.34 -3.11
C GLY A 52 -3.50 10.86 -1.95
N ASN A 53 -3.76 10.34 -0.75
CA ASN A 53 -2.83 10.51 0.36
C ASN A 53 -1.52 9.75 0.08
N SER A 54 -0.47 10.09 0.81
CA SER A 54 0.85 9.44 0.74
C SER A 54 0.75 7.91 0.83
N GLN A 55 -0.15 7.41 1.68
CA GLN A 55 -0.39 5.97 1.86
C GLN A 55 -0.87 5.27 0.60
N ARG A 56 -1.85 5.85 -0.11
CA ARG A 56 -2.38 5.29 -1.36
C ARG A 56 -1.37 5.36 -2.49
N VAL A 57 -0.58 6.44 -2.55
CA VAL A 57 0.54 6.54 -3.51
C VAL A 57 1.54 5.41 -3.24
N ARG A 58 1.95 5.19 -1.99
CA ARG A 58 2.87 4.11 -1.61
C ARG A 58 2.33 2.73 -1.97
N LEU A 59 1.04 2.48 -1.70
CA LEU A 59 0.39 1.21 -2.06
C LEU A 59 0.50 0.95 -3.56
N LEU A 60 0.12 1.93 -4.35
CA LEU A 60 0.06 1.80 -5.80
C LEU A 60 1.43 1.93 -6.47
N GLN A 61 2.46 2.43 -5.78
CA GLN A 61 3.82 2.50 -6.31
C GLN A 61 4.54 1.15 -6.32
N SER A 62 4.10 0.18 -5.51
CA SER A 62 4.76 -1.13 -5.48
C SER A 62 4.59 -1.88 -6.80
N ASP A 63 5.62 -2.62 -7.22
CA ASP A 63 5.59 -3.42 -8.45
C ASP A 63 4.42 -4.42 -8.45
N LYS A 64 4.13 -5.01 -7.29
CA LYS A 64 3.05 -5.98 -7.11
C LYS A 64 1.67 -5.33 -7.31
N SER A 65 1.46 -4.12 -6.78
CA SER A 65 0.24 -3.36 -7.02
C SER A 65 0.11 -2.89 -8.46
N GLN A 66 1.20 -2.43 -9.09
CA GLN A 66 1.21 -2.01 -10.49
C GLN A 66 0.83 -3.17 -11.42
N GLN A 67 1.39 -4.36 -11.19
CA GLN A 67 1.02 -5.58 -11.93
C GLN A 67 -0.46 -5.92 -11.75
N GLN A 68 -0.96 -5.93 -10.51
CA GLN A 68 -2.36 -6.25 -10.24
C GLN A 68 -3.32 -5.23 -10.85
N VAL A 69 -3.03 -3.92 -10.78
CA VAL A 69 -3.83 -2.88 -11.45
C VAL A 69 -3.88 -3.11 -12.96
N GLN A 70 -2.74 -3.41 -13.57
CA GLN A 70 -2.68 -3.68 -15.00
C GLN A 70 -3.50 -4.93 -15.38
N GLU A 71 -3.47 -5.98 -14.56
CA GLU A 71 -4.32 -7.16 -14.74
C GLU A 71 -5.81 -6.84 -14.59
N LEU A 72 -6.20 -5.99 -13.63
CA LEU A 72 -7.58 -5.55 -13.44
C LEU A 72 -8.09 -4.80 -14.67
N PHE A 73 -7.29 -3.89 -15.22
CA PHE A 73 -7.63 -3.19 -16.45
C PHE A 73 -7.74 -4.14 -17.63
N LEU A 74 -6.78 -5.05 -17.80
CA LEU A 74 -6.81 -6.04 -18.88
C LEU A 74 -8.06 -6.93 -18.81
N LYS A 75 -8.39 -7.47 -17.64
CA LYS A 75 -9.59 -8.31 -17.41
C LYS A 75 -10.88 -7.55 -17.69
N ALA A 76 -10.91 -6.25 -17.41
CA ALA A 76 -12.06 -5.39 -17.67
C ALA A 76 -12.10 -4.85 -19.12
N GLY A 77 -11.12 -5.19 -19.97
CA GLY A 77 -11.02 -4.67 -21.34
C GLY A 77 -10.66 -3.18 -21.40
N ILE A 78 -10.06 -2.64 -20.33
CA ILE A 78 -9.78 -1.22 -20.18
C ILE A 78 -8.41 -0.89 -20.77
N GLN A 79 -8.38 0.07 -21.69
CA GLN A 79 -7.15 0.60 -22.29
C GLN A 79 -6.62 1.76 -21.45
N ALA A 80 -6.05 1.44 -20.30
CA ALA A 80 -5.43 2.41 -19.41
C ALA A 80 -4.15 1.88 -18.77
N VAL A 81 -3.31 2.79 -18.30
CA VAL A 81 -2.08 2.55 -17.56
C VAL A 81 -2.06 3.48 -16.36
N LEU A 82 -1.76 2.93 -15.19
CA LEU A 82 -1.43 3.69 -14.00
C LEU A 82 0.08 3.86 -13.92
N SER A 83 0.56 5.04 -13.53
CA SER A 83 1.98 5.29 -13.32
C SER A 83 2.18 6.21 -12.13
N VAL A 84 3.35 6.13 -11.49
CA VAL A 84 3.73 7.04 -10.41
C VAL A 84 4.83 7.96 -10.92
N ARG A 85 4.62 9.27 -10.83
CA ARG A 85 5.60 10.30 -11.21
C ARG A 85 5.50 11.46 -10.23
N ASP A 86 6.64 11.91 -9.71
CA ASP A 86 6.73 13.02 -8.75
C ASP A 86 5.81 12.83 -7.54
N ASP A 87 5.79 11.62 -6.97
CA ASP A 87 4.92 11.20 -5.86
C ASP A 87 3.41 11.39 -6.12
N GLN A 88 3.02 11.46 -7.39
CA GLN A 88 1.63 11.54 -7.84
C GLN A 88 1.25 10.34 -8.69
N LEU A 89 -0.02 9.96 -8.61
CA LEU A 89 -0.60 8.89 -9.41
C LEU A 89 -1.16 9.47 -10.70
N TRP A 90 -0.67 8.96 -11.83
CA TRP A 90 -1.06 9.38 -13.16
C TRP A 90 -1.79 8.23 -13.86
N LEU A 91 -3.08 8.44 -14.12
CA LEU A 91 -3.89 7.54 -14.92
C LEU A 91 -3.95 8.05 -16.36
N THR A 92 -3.38 7.27 -17.28
CA THR A 92 -3.42 7.54 -18.71
C THR A 92 -4.32 6.51 -19.39
N ALA A 93 -5.32 6.95 -20.15
CA ALA A 93 -6.24 6.06 -20.86
C ALA A 93 -6.41 6.47 -22.32
N ALA A 94 -6.93 5.56 -23.15
CA ALA A 94 -7.11 5.80 -24.58
C ALA A 94 -8.10 6.95 -24.89
N ASP A 95 -9.12 7.12 -24.07
CA ASP A 95 -10.15 8.16 -24.18
C ASP A 95 -10.79 8.45 -22.81
N ASP A 96 -11.80 9.34 -22.78
CA ASP A 96 -12.48 9.74 -21.54
C ASP A 96 -13.35 8.61 -20.94
N GLU A 97 -13.92 7.73 -21.76
CA GLU A 97 -14.71 6.60 -21.28
C GLU A 97 -13.81 5.59 -20.57
N GLN A 98 -12.71 5.21 -21.21
CA GLN A 98 -11.69 4.31 -20.66
C GLN A 98 -11.09 4.88 -19.37
N LYS A 99 -10.84 6.19 -19.33
CA LYS A 99 -10.36 6.88 -18.12
C LYS A 99 -11.37 6.79 -16.97
N SER A 100 -12.65 7.03 -17.24
CA SER A 100 -13.71 6.94 -16.23
C SER A 100 -13.90 5.49 -15.75
N GLN A 101 -13.84 4.51 -16.64
CA GLN A 101 -13.92 3.09 -16.28
C GLN A 101 -12.73 2.67 -15.42
N ALA A 102 -11.50 3.05 -15.81
CA ALA A 102 -10.29 2.77 -15.05
C ALA A 102 -10.34 3.37 -13.64
N SER A 103 -10.81 4.62 -13.52
CA SER A 103 -10.98 5.29 -12.22
C SER A 103 -11.95 4.51 -11.32
N ARG A 104 -13.11 4.08 -11.86
CA ARG A 104 -14.09 3.28 -11.12
C ARG A 104 -13.54 1.92 -10.70
N VAL A 105 -12.74 1.27 -11.55
CA VAL A 105 -12.09 0.00 -11.20
C VAL A 105 -11.12 0.20 -10.05
N LEU A 106 -10.29 1.25 -10.07
CA LEU A 106 -9.38 1.56 -8.97
C LEU A 106 -10.15 1.86 -7.68
N GLU A 107 -11.15 2.74 -7.72
CA GLU A 107 -11.96 3.11 -6.54
C GLU A 107 -12.68 1.90 -5.93
N ARG A 108 -13.12 0.94 -6.74
CA ARG A 108 -13.79 -0.29 -6.24
C ARG A 108 -12.83 -1.32 -5.66
N ASN A 109 -11.59 -1.34 -6.13
CA ASN A 109 -10.60 -2.33 -5.70
C ASN A 109 -9.70 -1.81 -4.59
N ILE A 110 -9.64 -0.51 -4.36
CA ILE A 110 -8.89 0.04 -3.23
C ILE A 110 -9.82 0.12 -2.03
N GLN A 111 -9.52 -0.70 -1.02
CA GLN A 111 -10.25 -0.72 0.24
C GLN A 111 -9.45 0.03 1.30
N ARG A 112 -10.12 0.85 2.09
CA ARG A 112 -9.54 1.53 3.26
C ARG A 112 -10.25 1.03 4.50
N ASN A 113 -9.49 0.47 5.42
CA ASN A 113 -9.98 -0.05 6.69
C ASN A 113 -9.32 0.72 7.83
N GLU A 114 -10.10 1.11 8.82
CA GLU A 114 -9.61 1.75 10.04
C GLU A 114 -9.82 0.82 11.23
N ILE A 115 -8.75 0.64 12.01
CA ILE A 115 -8.78 -0.06 13.28
C ILE A 115 -8.55 1.00 14.37
N PRO A 116 -9.55 1.30 15.22
CA PRO A 116 -9.38 2.23 16.32
C PRO A 116 -8.26 1.80 17.26
N VAL A 117 -7.48 2.76 17.75
CA VAL A 117 -6.45 2.51 18.76
C VAL A 117 -6.55 3.53 19.89
N ASP A 118 -6.48 3.03 21.11
CA ASP A 118 -6.43 3.83 22.33
C ASP A 118 -5.00 4.07 22.84
N ASP A 119 -4.88 4.87 23.90
CA ASP A 119 -3.62 5.27 24.53
C ASP A 119 -2.75 4.07 24.98
N PHE A 120 -3.36 2.96 25.37
CA PHE A 120 -2.65 1.75 25.80
C PHE A 120 -1.94 1.00 24.66
N HIS A 121 -2.19 1.34 23.40
CA HIS A 121 -1.47 0.78 22.25
C HIS A 121 -0.24 1.63 21.86
N GLN A 122 -0.07 2.82 22.43
CA GLN A 122 0.84 3.84 21.92
C GLN A 122 2.32 3.44 22.00
N GLU A 123 2.71 2.75 23.07
CA GLU A 123 4.08 2.25 23.22
C GLU A 123 4.36 1.12 22.21
N PHE A 124 3.42 0.18 22.08
CA PHE A 124 3.55 -0.92 21.12
C PHE A 124 3.63 -0.42 19.67
N LEU A 125 2.79 0.54 19.28
CA LEU A 125 2.79 1.13 17.94
C LEU A 125 4.11 1.85 17.59
N GLN A 126 4.93 2.22 18.59
CA GLN A 126 6.25 2.83 18.39
C GLN A 126 7.39 1.80 18.39
N SER A 127 7.09 0.56 18.83
CA SER A 127 8.07 -0.50 18.98
C SER A 127 8.66 -0.97 17.64
N ALA A 128 9.86 -1.56 17.71
CA ALA A 128 10.46 -2.25 16.57
C ALA A 128 9.61 -3.46 16.13
N GLN A 129 8.98 -4.14 17.08
CA GLN A 129 8.13 -5.30 16.83
C GLN A 129 6.93 -4.95 15.94
N TRP A 130 6.29 -3.80 16.17
CA TRP A 130 5.21 -3.32 15.29
C TRP A 130 5.73 -3.02 13.89
N LYS A 131 6.87 -2.34 13.77
CA LYS A 131 7.47 -2.01 12.46
C LYS A 131 7.81 -3.26 11.65
N GLU A 132 8.37 -4.30 12.29
CA GLU A 132 8.66 -5.57 11.64
C GLU A 132 7.38 -6.29 11.20
N PHE A 133 6.36 -6.32 12.07
CA PHE A 133 5.06 -6.90 11.75
C PHE A 133 4.41 -6.23 10.53
N ILE A 134 4.40 -4.89 10.46
CA ILE A 134 3.87 -4.16 9.30
C ILE A 134 4.68 -4.47 8.05
N LYS A 135 6.01 -4.48 8.14
CA LYS A 135 6.88 -4.81 6.99
C LYS A 135 6.57 -6.21 6.43
N ASP A 136 6.31 -7.18 7.30
CA ASP A 136 5.93 -8.52 6.88
C ASP A 136 4.54 -8.56 6.23
N LEU A 137 3.58 -7.78 6.74
CA LEU A 137 2.26 -7.65 6.12
C LEU A 137 2.36 -7.02 4.72
N GLU A 138 3.04 -5.88 4.58
CA GLU A 138 3.19 -5.17 3.30
C GLU A 138 4.00 -5.99 2.27
N ARG A 139 4.88 -6.89 2.73
CA ARG A 139 5.60 -7.81 1.86
C ARG A 139 4.72 -8.94 1.35
N ASN A 140 3.89 -9.52 2.22
CA ASN A 140 3.10 -10.70 1.90
C ASN A 140 1.78 -10.35 1.19
N TYR A 141 1.19 -9.20 1.50
CA TYR A 141 -0.10 -8.75 1.00
C TYR A 141 0.04 -7.46 0.18
N ASN A 142 -0.95 -7.13 -0.66
CA ASN A 142 -0.99 -5.84 -1.37
C ASN A 142 -1.68 -4.80 -0.50
N VAL A 143 -1.00 -4.45 0.60
CA VAL A 143 -1.50 -3.52 1.60
C VAL A 143 -0.44 -2.50 1.96
N THR A 144 -0.87 -1.34 2.45
CA THR A 144 -0.05 -0.41 3.20
C THR A 144 -0.71 -0.11 4.52
N VAL A 145 0.09 -0.08 5.58
CA VAL A 145 -0.39 0.23 6.92
C VAL A 145 0.23 1.52 7.40
N GLU A 146 -0.59 2.42 7.92
CA GLU A 146 -0.16 3.68 8.47
C GLU A 146 -0.85 3.93 9.81
N ARG A 147 -0.15 4.59 10.72
CA ARG A 147 -0.71 5.01 11.99
C ARG A 147 -1.21 6.44 11.84
N GLU A 148 -2.48 6.64 12.14
CA GLU A 148 -3.07 7.96 12.38
C GLU A 148 -3.17 8.22 13.90
N THR A 149 -3.69 9.38 14.30
CA THR A 149 -3.71 9.80 15.70
C THR A 149 -4.47 8.83 16.61
N SER A 150 -5.61 8.32 16.14
CA SER A 150 -6.54 7.48 16.89
C SER A 150 -6.87 6.15 16.19
N SER A 151 -6.16 5.82 15.12
CA SER A 151 -6.42 4.63 14.33
C SER A 151 -5.16 4.10 13.65
N VAL A 152 -5.19 2.81 13.31
CA VAL A 152 -4.32 2.21 12.32
C VAL A 152 -5.13 2.05 11.04
N VAL A 153 -4.66 2.68 9.96
CA VAL A 153 -5.29 2.67 8.65
C VAL A 153 -4.60 1.64 7.77
N ILE A 154 -5.39 0.77 7.16
CA ILE A 154 -4.94 -0.24 6.21
C ILE A 154 -5.59 0.06 4.86
N ASP A 155 -4.78 0.50 3.90
CA ASP A 155 -5.17 0.59 2.50
C ASP A 155 -4.77 -0.72 1.80
N ALA A 156 -5.70 -1.34 1.07
CA ALA A 156 -5.49 -2.61 0.39
C ALA A 156 -5.91 -2.52 -1.07
N LEU A 157 -5.19 -3.20 -1.97
CA LEU A 157 -5.59 -3.38 -3.37
C LEU A 157 -6.17 -4.79 -3.59
N GLY A 158 -7.46 -4.84 -3.90
CA GLY A 158 -8.27 -6.05 -3.96
C GLY A 158 -9.01 -6.28 -2.65
N ASP A 159 -9.23 -7.55 -2.31
CA ASP A 159 -9.90 -7.91 -1.06
C ASP A 159 -8.92 -7.85 0.11
N CYS A 160 -9.22 -6.98 1.09
CA CYS A 160 -8.62 -7.06 2.40
C CYS A 160 -9.31 -8.20 3.16
N SER A 161 -8.69 -9.37 3.24
CA SER A 161 -9.29 -10.51 3.95
C SER A 161 -9.56 -10.15 5.42
N GLU A 162 -10.72 -10.56 5.94
CA GLU A 162 -11.02 -10.45 7.38
C GLU A 162 -9.93 -11.08 8.26
N ASP A 163 -9.24 -12.12 7.77
CA ASP A 163 -8.11 -12.73 8.45
C ASP A 163 -6.92 -11.78 8.64
N LEU A 164 -6.69 -10.86 7.70
CA LEU A 164 -5.63 -9.84 7.80
C LEU A 164 -6.03 -8.78 8.82
N LEU A 165 -7.27 -8.29 8.74
CA LEU A 165 -7.78 -7.33 9.70
C LEU A 165 -7.76 -7.91 11.12
N LYS A 166 -8.16 -9.18 11.26
CA LYS A 166 -8.09 -9.92 12.51
C LYS A 166 -6.65 -10.05 13.01
N GLN A 167 -5.70 -10.43 12.16
CA GLN A 167 -4.28 -10.50 12.56
C GLN A 167 -3.76 -9.17 13.12
N VAL A 168 -4.15 -8.04 12.52
CA VAL A 168 -3.76 -6.72 13.04
C VAL A 168 -4.44 -6.42 14.38
N ARG A 169 -5.75 -6.71 14.52
CA ARG A 169 -6.48 -6.55 15.78
C ARG A 169 -5.89 -7.41 16.89
N ASP A 170 -5.72 -8.71 16.65
CA ASP A 170 -5.13 -9.66 17.60
C ASP A 170 -3.73 -9.18 18.03
N LYS A 171 -2.92 -8.67 17.09
CA LYS A 171 -1.59 -8.15 17.42
C LYS A 171 -1.63 -6.91 18.32
N LEU A 172 -2.60 -6.02 18.10
CA LEU A 172 -2.79 -4.84 18.95
C LEU A 172 -3.28 -5.24 20.35
N GLU A 173 -4.25 -6.16 20.43
CA GLU A 173 -4.80 -6.67 21.69
C GLU A 173 -3.75 -7.42 22.52
N ASP A 174 -2.95 -8.29 21.90
CA ASP A 174 -1.87 -9.04 22.56
C ASP A 174 -0.80 -8.14 23.20
N ASN A 175 -0.69 -6.89 22.74
CA ASN A 175 0.33 -5.92 23.17
C ASN A 175 -0.29 -4.67 23.79
N ALA A 176 -1.60 -4.69 24.07
CA ALA A 176 -2.29 -3.66 24.83
C ALA A 176 -1.79 -3.68 26.28
N GLN A 177 -1.14 -2.60 26.72
CA GLN A 177 -0.74 -2.49 28.12
C GLN A 177 -1.97 -2.30 29.00
N GLN A 178 -2.28 -3.32 29.80
CA GLN A 178 -3.31 -3.22 30.83
C GLN A 178 -2.68 -2.68 32.11
N SER A 179 -3.00 -1.43 32.46
CA SER A 179 -2.77 -0.94 33.81
C SER A 179 -3.98 -1.30 34.67
N ASN A 180 -3.76 -2.13 35.68
CA ASN A 180 -4.74 -2.37 36.73
C ASN A 180 -4.25 -1.66 37.99
N ASP A 181 -4.89 -0.55 38.32
CA ASP A 181 -4.60 0.15 39.56
C ASP A 181 -5.18 -0.68 40.71
N ILE A 182 -4.30 -1.24 41.54
CA ILE A 182 -4.70 -1.85 42.80
C ILE A 182 -4.82 -0.72 43.82
N LEU A 183 -6.06 -0.36 44.16
CA LEU A 183 -6.32 0.58 45.24
C LEU A 183 -5.93 -0.08 46.57
N LEU A 184 -4.84 0.41 47.15
CA LEU A 184 -4.37 0.02 48.46
C LEU A 184 -4.68 1.13 49.46
N THR A 185 -5.11 0.77 50.66
CA THR A 185 -5.09 1.71 51.78
C THR A 185 -3.64 1.99 52.20
N GLU A 186 -3.43 3.07 52.94
CA GLU A 186 -2.10 3.43 53.44
C GLU A 186 -1.48 2.29 54.27
N GLU A 187 -2.28 1.62 55.10
CA GLU A 187 -1.84 0.48 55.91
C GLU A 187 -1.48 -0.74 55.04
N GLN A 188 -2.24 -0.99 53.98
CA GLN A 188 -1.96 -2.09 53.04
C GLN A 188 -0.66 -1.83 52.27
N TRP A 189 -0.39 -0.58 51.89
CA TRP A 189 0.84 -0.18 51.21
C TRP A 189 2.08 -0.32 52.11
N GLU A 190 1.99 0.15 53.36
CA GLU A 190 3.08 0.00 54.34
C GLU A 190 3.35 -1.47 54.70
N LEU A 191 2.30 -2.30 54.79
CA LEU A 191 2.45 -3.74 54.97
C LEU A 191 3.18 -4.37 53.78
N LEU A 192 2.83 -3.97 52.55
CA LEU A 192 3.43 -4.49 51.31
C LEU A 192 4.93 -4.14 51.23
N LYS A 193 5.30 -2.89 51.57
CA LYS A 193 6.71 -2.45 51.66
C LYS A 193 7.50 -3.27 52.66
N THR A 194 6.93 -3.50 53.84
CA THR A 194 7.57 -4.27 54.92
C THR A 194 7.81 -5.71 54.48
N TYR A 195 6.81 -6.35 53.87
CA TYR A 195 6.95 -7.70 53.30
C TYR A 195 8.05 -7.77 52.24
N HIS A 196 8.09 -6.79 51.33
CA HIS A 196 9.06 -6.82 50.25
C HIS A 196 10.50 -6.63 50.75
N GLN A 197 10.74 -5.77 51.74
CA GLN A 197 12.05 -5.63 52.39
C GLN A 197 12.49 -6.93 53.07
N THR A 198 11.57 -7.62 53.73
CA THR A 198 11.87 -8.87 54.44
C THR A 198 12.25 -10.00 53.47
N GLU A 199 11.56 -10.12 52.33
CA GLU A 199 11.91 -11.09 51.29
C GLU A 199 13.27 -10.81 50.63
N VAL A 200 13.60 -9.55 50.36
CA VAL A 200 14.89 -9.16 49.77
C VAL A 200 16.04 -9.48 50.74
N GLU A 201 15.86 -9.26 52.04
CA GLU A 201 16.84 -9.60 53.07
C GLU A 201 17.04 -11.13 53.22
N ASP A 202 15.97 -11.91 53.16
CA ASP A 202 16.05 -13.38 53.24
C ASP A 202 16.67 -14.03 52.00
N ILE A 203 16.45 -13.46 50.80
CA ILE A 203 17.15 -13.89 49.56
C ILE A 203 18.64 -13.53 49.63
N GLY A 204 18.97 -12.37 50.22
CA GLY A 204 20.35 -11.95 50.46
C GLY A 204 21.11 -12.92 51.40
N ARG A 205 20.49 -13.33 52.51
CA ARG A 205 21.09 -14.27 53.48
C ARG A 205 21.28 -15.68 52.92
N LYS A 206 20.39 -16.16 52.05
CA LYS A 206 20.49 -17.48 51.39
C LYS A 206 21.58 -17.56 50.32
N LYS A 207 22.12 -16.44 49.82
CA LYS A 207 23.23 -16.43 48.84
C LYS A 207 24.62 -16.33 49.48
N THR A 208 24.71 -16.14 50.80
CA THR A 208 25.96 -15.95 51.54
C THR A 208 26.27 -17.06 52.55
N GLY A 209 25.50 -18.15 52.57
CA GLY A 209 25.77 -19.37 53.35
C GLY A 209 25.93 -20.57 52.44
#